data_AF-A0AA96VA85-F1
#
_entry.id   AF-A0AA96VA85-F1
#
_cell.length_a   1.000
_cell.length_b   1.000
_cell.length_c   1.000
_cell.angle_alpha   90.00
_cell.angle_beta   90.00
_cell.angle_gamma   90.00
#
_symmetry.space_group_name_H-M   'P 1'
#
loop_
_entity.id
_entity.type
_entity.pdbx_description
1 polymer ?
#
loop_
_entity_poly.entity_id
_entity_poly.type
_entity_poly.pdbx_seq_one_letter_code
_entity_poly.pdbx_strand_id
1 'polypeptide(L)'
;MTIILGIEGTAWNLSAAIVNEDDVIAESTRTYKPAAGGIHPREAAQHHAAHVGEVIDELFRAFEEKGYSRSDIDAVAFSKGPGLGPCLRIVGTAARMVSLMLEKPLVGVNHCVAHIEVGLWKTDATDPITLYVSGANSQVLAYEENEPGIGAYRVFGETLDIGLGNSLDKFARSAGLPHPGGPLVEKYAKEATEYIELPYTVKGMDFFFSGLSTAATRALKEKSNPNKNNIDETLANVCYSYQETAFAMAVEVTERALAHTGKNEVLLAGGVGANSRIREMLEQMCADRGAKFFVPEKKFMGDNGAMIAYTGLLMFKAGDTLSVEESYVDAGFRPDEVKVSWKEEKQKNRAEEIKKMQNGAEAVVHAELKSYGFEKEFGVAANDQNQPEMVVKERIQKNYRLPQIDSKLRKERTRTEVRMLTEARRCGITVPVIYGVSDYAIKMEQIQGLPLKFVIDENETIAEEVGKTIGKLHANNIIHGDLTTSNMIYKQTPDSDAKLYLIDFGLSFSENSVEAKGVDIHVLFQTFDSSHKNPEKLKDLFAAGYRKSYKEADSILKRAEEIKMRGRYIEGK
;
A
#
# COMPACT_ATOMS: atom_id res chain seq x y z
N MET A 1 34.25 -5.08 -10.13
CA MET A 1 32.92 -5.62 -10.43
C MET A 1 32.60 -6.55 -9.28
N THR A 2 31.52 -6.27 -8.57
CA THR A 2 31.09 -7.08 -7.43
C THR A 2 30.13 -8.15 -7.92
N ILE A 3 30.34 -9.41 -7.54
CA ILE A 3 29.51 -10.54 -7.98
C ILE A 3 28.84 -11.19 -6.79
N ILE A 4 27.51 -11.28 -6.82
CA ILE A 4 26.70 -11.83 -5.72
C ILE A 4 25.87 -13.00 -6.19
N LEU A 5 25.86 -14.06 -5.40
CA LEU A 5 24.90 -15.16 -5.53
C LEU A 5 23.70 -14.89 -4.63
N GLY A 6 22.48 -14.88 -5.15
CA GLY A 6 21.24 -14.74 -4.40
C GLY A 6 20.38 -15.98 -4.45
N ILE A 7 19.74 -16.35 -3.34
CA ILE A 7 18.79 -17.46 -3.24
C ILE A 7 17.42 -16.97 -2.74
N GLU A 8 16.39 -17.16 -3.54
CA GLU A 8 14.99 -16.88 -3.27
C GLU A 8 14.21 -18.19 -3.04
N GLY A 9 13.36 -18.20 -2.02
CA GLY A 9 12.40 -19.28 -1.78
C GLY A 9 11.51 -18.97 -0.58
N THR A 10 10.91 -17.78 -0.60
CA THR A 10 9.95 -17.33 0.42
C THR A 10 8.61 -18.05 0.30
N ALA A 11 8.22 -18.48 -0.90
CA ALA A 11 6.90 -19.05 -1.18
C ALA A 11 6.96 -20.33 -2.05
N TRP A 12 6.53 -20.23 -3.31
CA TRP A 12 6.40 -21.35 -4.25
C TRP A 12 7.56 -21.45 -5.23
N ASN A 13 8.24 -20.35 -5.52
CA ASN A 13 9.34 -20.35 -6.46
C ASN A 13 10.68 -20.49 -5.73
N LEU A 14 11.41 -21.57 -6.00
CA LEU A 14 12.80 -21.72 -5.57
C LEU A 14 13.70 -21.27 -6.72
N SER A 15 14.44 -20.21 -6.51
CA SER A 15 15.26 -19.59 -7.57
C SER A 15 16.59 -19.14 -6.99
N ALA A 16 17.67 -19.31 -7.76
CA ALA A 16 18.97 -18.78 -7.42
C ALA A 16 19.61 -18.12 -8.64
N ALA A 17 20.30 -17.02 -8.43
CA ALA A 17 20.95 -16.27 -9.50
C ALA A 17 22.30 -15.72 -9.05
N ILE A 18 23.18 -15.46 -10.01
CA ILE A 18 24.42 -14.73 -9.82
C ILE A 18 24.35 -13.46 -10.67
N VAL A 19 24.59 -12.31 -10.06
CA VAL A 19 24.50 -10.99 -10.72
C VAL A 19 25.76 -10.18 -10.49
N ASN A 20 26.01 -9.22 -11.36
CA ASN A 20 26.90 -8.09 -11.11
C ASN A 20 26.11 -6.78 -11.15
N GLU A 21 26.81 -5.63 -11.19
CA GLU A 21 26.18 -4.31 -11.27
C GLU A 21 25.27 -4.13 -12.49
N ASP A 22 25.58 -4.80 -13.60
CA ASP A 22 24.99 -4.51 -14.90
C ASP A 22 23.91 -5.54 -15.28
N ASP A 23 24.17 -6.83 -15.06
CA ASP A 23 23.30 -7.89 -15.54
C ASP A 23 23.26 -9.16 -14.66
N VAL A 24 22.31 -10.03 -15.00
CA VAL A 24 22.19 -11.40 -14.49
C VAL A 24 23.18 -12.30 -15.23
N ILE A 25 24.22 -12.74 -14.52
CA ILE A 25 25.23 -13.63 -15.09
C ILE A 25 24.66 -15.05 -15.22
N ALA A 26 24.03 -15.60 -14.20
CA ALA A 26 23.44 -16.93 -14.28
C ALA A 26 22.18 -17.03 -13.43
N GLU A 27 21.26 -17.91 -13.80
CA GLU A 27 20.01 -18.14 -13.06
C GLU A 27 19.60 -19.62 -13.21
N SER A 28 19.13 -20.22 -12.11
CA SER A 28 18.44 -21.51 -12.12
C SER A 28 17.19 -21.41 -11.23
N THR A 29 16.09 -22.01 -11.70
CA THR A 29 14.80 -21.95 -11.02
C THR A 29 14.09 -23.29 -11.06
N ARG A 30 13.42 -23.63 -9.95
CA ARG A 30 12.47 -24.74 -9.81
C ARG A 30 11.21 -24.24 -9.11
N THR A 31 10.12 -24.23 -9.86
CA THR A 31 8.81 -23.77 -9.41
C THR A 31 7.99 -24.92 -8.83
N TYR A 32 7.56 -24.82 -7.57
CA TYR A 32 6.55 -25.72 -7.02
C TYR A 32 5.18 -25.42 -7.65
N LYS A 33 4.54 -26.46 -8.19
CA LYS A 33 3.18 -26.39 -8.73
C LYS A 33 2.27 -27.27 -7.87
N PRO A 34 1.33 -26.69 -7.10
CA PRO A 34 0.41 -27.49 -6.30
C PRO A 34 -0.48 -28.34 -7.20
N ALA A 35 -0.71 -29.61 -6.82
CA ALA A 35 -1.55 -30.52 -7.60
C ALA A 35 -3.03 -30.09 -7.59
N ALA A 36 -3.50 -29.49 -6.49
CA ALA A 36 -4.81 -28.90 -6.36
C ALA A 36 -4.82 -27.81 -5.27
N GLY A 37 -5.65 -26.78 -5.43
CA GLY A 37 -5.84 -25.75 -4.42
C GLY A 37 -4.76 -24.65 -4.43
N GLY A 38 -4.46 -24.12 -3.25
CA GLY A 38 -3.42 -23.10 -3.05
C GLY A 38 -2.08 -23.70 -2.65
N ILE A 39 -1.11 -22.85 -2.36
CA ILE A 39 0.22 -23.27 -1.89
C ILE A 39 0.08 -23.87 -0.48
N HIS A 40 0.49 -25.13 -0.31
CA HIS A 40 0.55 -25.76 1.00
C HIS A 40 1.97 -25.61 1.59
N PRO A 41 2.17 -24.92 2.73
CA PRO A 41 3.51 -24.59 3.23
C PRO A 41 4.45 -25.78 3.41
N ARG A 42 3.91 -26.92 3.86
CA ARG A 42 4.69 -28.17 4.01
C ARG A 42 5.15 -28.74 2.67
N GLU A 43 4.31 -28.70 1.64
CA GLU A 43 4.64 -29.28 0.33
C GLU A 43 5.64 -28.39 -0.41
N ALA A 44 5.44 -27.07 -0.36
CA ALA A 44 6.38 -26.10 -0.89
C ALA A 44 7.77 -26.28 -0.25
N ALA A 45 7.83 -26.43 1.08
CA ALA A 45 9.08 -26.72 1.78
C ALA A 45 9.68 -28.08 1.37
N GLN A 46 8.90 -29.15 1.25
CA GLN A 46 9.41 -30.44 0.77
C GLN A 46 10.00 -30.35 -0.64
N HIS A 47 9.34 -29.62 -1.54
CA HIS A 47 9.87 -29.31 -2.86
C HIS A 47 11.20 -28.55 -2.76
N HIS A 48 11.27 -27.51 -1.93
CA HIS A 48 12.49 -26.72 -1.77
C HIS A 48 13.65 -27.60 -1.25
N ALA A 49 13.39 -28.44 -0.24
CA ALA A 49 14.39 -29.34 0.31
C ALA A 49 14.88 -30.38 -0.71
N ALA A 50 14.01 -30.86 -1.59
CA ALA A 50 14.36 -31.82 -2.62
C ALA A 50 15.21 -31.22 -3.76
N HIS A 51 14.99 -29.94 -4.09
CA HIS A 51 15.55 -29.33 -5.30
C HIS A 51 16.62 -28.25 -5.06
N VAL A 52 16.81 -27.75 -3.83
CA VAL A 52 17.74 -26.64 -3.58
C VAL A 52 19.19 -26.97 -3.96
N GLY A 53 19.63 -28.21 -3.73
CA GLY A 53 20.96 -28.66 -4.15
C GLY A 53 21.10 -28.66 -5.67
N GLU A 54 20.12 -29.21 -6.39
CA GLU A 54 20.10 -29.23 -7.86
C GLU A 54 20.11 -27.82 -8.46
N VAL A 55 19.33 -26.90 -7.90
CA VAL A 55 19.27 -25.49 -8.34
C VAL A 55 20.63 -24.80 -8.20
N ILE A 56 21.32 -25.00 -7.06
CA ILE A 56 22.63 -24.41 -6.81
C ILE A 56 23.70 -25.03 -7.73
N ASP A 57 23.68 -26.35 -7.93
CA ASP A 57 24.62 -27.04 -8.83
C ASP A 57 24.45 -26.59 -10.28
N GLU A 58 23.20 -26.44 -10.76
CA GLU A 58 22.90 -25.91 -12.09
C GLU A 58 23.34 -24.46 -12.24
N LEU A 59 23.14 -23.63 -11.21
CA LEU A 59 23.58 -22.24 -11.19
C LEU A 59 25.10 -22.14 -11.33
N PHE A 60 25.86 -22.93 -10.58
CA PHE A 60 27.33 -22.92 -10.69
C PHE A 60 27.81 -23.37 -12.07
N ARG A 61 27.20 -24.41 -12.64
CA ARG A 61 27.53 -24.86 -14.01
C ARG A 61 27.29 -23.75 -15.02
N ALA A 62 26.12 -23.09 -14.97
CA ALA A 62 25.79 -21.99 -15.87
C ALA A 62 26.74 -20.78 -15.70
N PHE A 63 27.24 -20.54 -14.49
CA PHE A 63 28.23 -19.50 -14.20
C PHE A 63 29.62 -19.84 -14.75
N GLU A 64 30.06 -21.08 -14.57
CA GLU A 64 31.34 -21.60 -15.08
C GLU A 64 31.35 -21.67 -16.62
N GLU A 65 30.23 -22.03 -17.25
CA GLU A 65 30.06 -22.03 -18.71
C GLU A 65 30.23 -20.63 -19.32
N LYS A 66 29.98 -19.57 -18.53
CA LYS A 66 30.23 -18.17 -18.93
C LYS A 66 31.67 -17.70 -18.66
N GLY A 67 32.55 -18.60 -18.23
CA GLY A 67 33.98 -18.34 -18.04
C GLY A 67 34.35 -17.78 -16.67
N TYR A 68 33.43 -17.76 -15.71
CA TYR A 68 33.70 -17.34 -14.34
C TYR A 68 34.11 -18.52 -13.44
N SER A 69 34.80 -18.21 -12.36
CA SER A 69 35.14 -19.15 -11.29
C SER A 69 34.28 -18.88 -10.06
N ARG A 70 33.94 -19.93 -9.29
CA ARG A 70 33.22 -19.77 -8.01
C ARG A 70 33.93 -18.83 -7.02
N SER A 71 35.25 -18.70 -7.13
CA SER A 71 36.06 -17.77 -6.33
C SER A 71 35.72 -16.30 -6.58
N ASP A 72 35.14 -16.00 -7.75
CA ASP A 72 34.79 -14.64 -8.18
C ASP A 72 33.54 -14.12 -7.46
N ILE A 73 32.78 -15.00 -6.80
CA ILE A 73 31.63 -14.61 -5.97
C ILE A 73 32.15 -13.92 -4.70
N ASP A 74 31.65 -12.72 -4.44
CA ASP A 74 32.07 -11.89 -3.31
C ASP A 74 31.24 -12.14 -2.05
N ALA A 75 29.94 -12.42 -2.18
CA ALA A 75 29.04 -12.77 -1.07
C ALA A 75 27.82 -13.56 -1.53
N VAL A 76 27.13 -14.16 -0.54
CA VAL A 76 25.94 -14.97 -0.72
C VAL A 76 24.75 -14.29 -0.04
N ALA A 77 23.79 -13.85 -0.85
CA ALA A 77 22.54 -13.27 -0.41
C ALA A 77 21.43 -14.32 -0.36
N PHE A 78 20.48 -14.14 0.57
CA PHE A 78 19.30 -14.99 0.64
C PHE A 78 18.07 -14.22 1.08
N SER A 79 16.89 -14.68 0.67
CA SER A 79 15.61 -14.14 1.11
C SER A 79 15.40 -14.45 2.60
N LYS A 80 15.68 -13.48 3.48
CA LYS A 80 15.54 -13.59 4.94
C LYS A 80 14.07 -13.56 5.37
N GLY A 81 13.24 -12.85 4.62
CA GLY A 81 11.80 -12.68 4.86
C GLY A 81 11.21 -11.46 4.14
N PRO A 82 9.89 -11.23 4.20
CA PRO A 82 8.90 -12.09 4.85
C PRO A 82 8.56 -13.32 3.98
N GLY A 83 7.85 -14.31 4.53
CA GLY A 83 7.47 -15.50 3.76
C GLY A 83 7.15 -16.74 4.59
N LEU A 84 6.93 -17.86 3.90
CA LEU A 84 6.62 -19.16 4.51
C LEU A 84 7.80 -19.64 5.36
N GLY A 85 7.65 -19.61 6.68
CA GLY A 85 8.69 -20.02 7.64
C GLY A 85 9.37 -21.36 7.32
N PRO A 86 8.63 -22.43 6.94
CA PRO A 86 9.22 -23.69 6.48
C PRO A 86 10.14 -23.55 5.25
N CYS A 87 9.75 -22.76 4.25
CA CYS A 87 10.54 -22.54 3.02
C CYS A 87 11.77 -21.67 3.32
N LEU A 88 11.59 -20.57 4.08
CA LEU A 88 12.68 -19.68 4.49
C LEU A 88 13.79 -20.45 5.21
N ARG A 89 13.45 -21.38 6.11
CA ARG A 89 14.44 -22.20 6.82
C ARG A 89 15.32 -23.03 5.89
N ILE A 90 14.76 -23.54 4.80
CA ILE A 90 15.51 -24.33 3.82
C ILE A 90 16.47 -23.42 3.05
N VAL A 91 15.97 -22.30 2.54
CA VAL A 91 16.77 -21.31 1.79
C VAL A 91 17.90 -20.74 2.65
N GLY A 92 17.60 -20.31 3.88
CA GLY A 92 18.62 -19.81 4.80
C GLY A 92 19.67 -20.87 5.13
N THR A 93 19.28 -22.15 5.22
CA THR A 93 20.23 -23.25 5.45
C THR A 93 21.13 -23.50 4.25
N ALA A 94 20.57 -23.50 3.05
CA ALA A 94 21.34 -23.61 1.82
C ALA A 94 22.31 -22.43 1.64
N ALA A 95 21.86 -21.19 1.89
CA ALA A 95 22.69 -20.00 1.82
C ALA A 95 23.88 -20.06 2.79
N ARG A 96 23.62 -20.43 4.06
CA ARG A 96 24.69 -20.65 5.06
C ARG A 96 25.70 -21.70 4.59
N MET A 97 25.25 -22.82 4.04
CA MET A 97 26.13 -23.85 3.52
C MET A 97 27.01 -23.31 2.38
N VAL A 98 26.42 -22.61 1.41
CA VAL A 98 27.15 -22.05 0.26
C VAL A 98 28.16 -21.00 0.71
N SER A 99 27.77 -20.10 1.63
CA SER A 99 28.68 -19.10 2.23
C SER A 99 29.88 -19.76 2.91
N LEU A 100 29.65 -20.79 3.73
CA LEU A 100 30.72 -21.52 4.41
C LEU A 100 31.63 -22.26 3.44
N MET A 101 31.05 -22.87 2.39
CA MET A 101 31.80 -23.58 1.35
C MET A 101 32.70 -22.64 0.53
N LEU A 102 32.23 -21.43 0.25
CA LEU A 102 32.97 -20.43 -0.53
C LEU A 102 33.87 -19.53 0.33
N GLU A 103 33.74 -19.61 1.67
CA GLU A 103 34.36 -18.69 2.63
C GLU A 103 34.01 -17.22 2.34
N LYS A 104 32.73 -16.96 2.01
CA LYS A 104 32.22 -15.62 1.65
C LYS A 104 31.14 -15.11 2.61
N PRO A 105 31.02 -13.79 2.84
CA PRO A 105 29.99 -13.23 3.71
C PRO A 105 28.55 -13.57 3.30
N LEU A 106 27.64 -13.56 4.28
CA LEU A 106 26.20 -13.66 4.07
C LEU A 106 25.55 -12.29 4.05
N VAL A 107 24.48 -12.17 3.26
CA VAL A 107 23.60 -10.99 3.24
C VAL A 107 22.14 -11.44 3.37
N GLY A 108 21.45 -10.96 4.39
CA GLY A 108 20.05 -11.32 4.66
C GLY A 108 19.09 -10.29 4.07
N VAL A 109 18.52 -10.59 2.91
CA VAL A 109 17.75 -9.63 2.11
C VAL A 109 16.26 -9.68 2.47
N ASN A 110 15.65 -8.50 2.59
CA ASN A 110 14.19 -8.39 2.66
C ASN A 110 13.57 -8.57 1.26
N HIS A 111 12.67 -9.54 1.13
CA HIS A 111 12.03 -9.92 -0.12
C HIS A 111 11.18 -8.79 -0.73
N CYS A 112 10.44 -8.03 0.09
CA CYS A 112 9.64 -6.92 -0.41
C CYS A 112 10.53 -5.80 -0.96
N VAL A 113 11.61 -5.45 -0.24
CA VAL A 113 12.61 -4.48 -0.71
C VAL A 113 13.29 -4.96 -1.99
N ALA A 114 13.53 -6.26 -2.13
CA ALA A 114 14.14 -6.81 -3.33
C ALA A 114 13.30 -6.62 -4.59
N HIS A 115 11.97 -6.76 -4.49
CA HIS A 115 11.03 -6.43 -5.57
C HIS A 115 11.11 -4.96 -5.99
N ILE A 116 11.36 -4.04 -5.06
CA ILE A 116 11.53 -2.61 -5.37
C ILE A 116 12.88 -2.38 -6.04
N GLU A 117 13.98 -2.82 -5.43
CA GLU A 117 15.33 -2.53 -5.91
C GLU A 117 15.62 -3.17 -7.27
N VAL A 118 15.10 -4.37 -7.56
CA VAL A 118 15.21 -4.95 -8.92
C VAL A 118 14.41 -4.15 -9.95
N GLY A 119 13.29 -3.54 -9.53
CA GLY A 119 12.51 -2.63 -10.36
C GLY A 119 13.28 -1.35 -10.67
N LEU A 120 13.93 -0.76 -9.66
CA LEU A 120 14.82 0.40 -9.85
C LEU A 120 16.04 0.06 -10.72
N TRP A 121 16.57 -1.15 -10.62
CA TRP A 121 17.69 -1.61 -11.46
C TRP A 121 17.32 -1.77 -12.93
N LYS A 122 16.09 -2.20 -13.20
CA LYS A 122 15.63 -2.59 -14.54
C LYS A 122 14.66 -1.60 -15.16
N THR A 123 14.58 -0.39 -14.60
CA THR A 123 13.82 0.74 -15.13
C THR A 123 14.58 2.04 -14.86
N ASP A 124 14.14 3.16 -15.45
CA ASP A 124 14.72 4.48 -15.17
C ASP A 124 14.10 5.16 -13.93
N ALA A 125 13.38 4.40 -13.10
CA ALA A 125 12.81 4.92 -11.86
C ALA A 125 13.90 5.24 -10.85
N THR A 126 13.80 6.41 -10.21
CA THR A 126 14.82 6.89 -9.26
C THR A 126 14.27 6.95 -7.83
N ASP A 127 13.09 7.55 -7.67
CA ASP A 127 12.43 7.70 -6.38
C ASP A 127 10.90 7.53 -6.50
N PRO A 128 10.42 6.33 -6.86
CA PRO A 128 9.00 6.11 -7.10
C PRO A 128 8.21 5.85 -5.83
N ILE A 129 6.91 6.10 -5.90
CA ILE A 129 5.91 5.34 -5.14
C ILE A 129 5.80 3.96 -5.78
N THR A 130 6.02 2.90 -5.01
CA THR A 130 5.93 1.53 -5.51
C THR A 130 4.63 0.87 -5.07
N LEU A 131 3.80 0.47 -6.01
CA LEU A 131 2.71 -0.47 -5.76
C LEU A 131 3.26 -1.89 -5.90
N TYR A 132 3.45 -2.57 -4.78
CA TYR A 132 3.87 -3.97 -4.72
C TYR A 132 2.66 -4.88 -4.52
N VAL A 133 2.29 -5.63 -5.57
CA VAL A 133 1.13 -6.54 -5.57
C VAL A 133 1.54 -7.95 -6.00
N SER A 134 1.52 -8.87 -5.04
CA SER A 134 1.83 -10.29 -5.22
C SER A 134 0.69 -11.17 -4.71
N GLY A 135 0.93 -12.48 -4.61
CA GLY A 135 -0.02 -13.41 -3.99
C GLY A 135 -0.34 -13.01 -2.55
N ALA A 136 0.69 -12.83 -1.72
CA ALA A 136 0.53 -12.55 -0.29
C ALA A 136 0.58 -11.06 0.05
N ASN A 137 1.30 -10.24 -0.72
CA ASN A 137 1.55 -8.85 -0.39
C ASN A 137 0.74 -7.91 -1.29
N SER A 138 0.23 -6.84 -0.71
CA SER A 138 -0.36 -5.72 -1.45
C SER A 138 -0.08 -4.47 -0.63
N GLN A 139 0.90 -3.70 -1.07
CA GLN A 139 1.47 -2.58 -0.31
C GLN A 139 1.82 -1.43 -1.26
N VAL A 140 1.65 -0.21 -0.78
CA VAL A 140 2.12 1.02 -1.41
C VAL A 140 3.27 1.56 -0.58
N LEU A 141 4.45 1.56 -1.17
CA LEU A 141 5.73 1.78 -0.48
C LEU A 141 6.44 2.99 -1.08
N ALA A 142 7.20 3.73 -0.26
CA ALA A 142 8.13 4.73 -0.75
C ALA A 142 9.36 4.81 0.14
N TYR A 143 10.51 5.13 -0.46
CA TYR A 143 11.72 5.38 0.30
C TYR A 143 11.63 6.74 1.00
N GLU A 144 11.76 6.73 2.32
CA GLU A 144 11.85 7.91 3.16
C GLU A 144 13.16 7.92 3.95
N GLU A 145 13.85 9.04 3.86
CA GLU A 145 15.09 9.30 4.59
C GLU A 145 14.76 9.81 5.99
N ASN A 146 15.24 9.09 7.02
CA ASN A 146 15.00 9.41 8.43
C ASN A 146 16.24 10.10 9.05
N GLU A 147 17.43 9.75 8.58
CA GLU A 147 18.73 10.31 8.97
C GLU A 147 19.56 10.56 7.70
N PRO A 148 20.52 11.51 7.68
CA PRO A 148 21.35 11.77 6.50
C PRO A 148 22.01 10.50 5.95
N GLY A 149 21.67 10.13 4.72
CA GLY A 149 22.15 8.94 4.02
C GLY A 149 21.56 7.60 4.50
N ILE A 150 20.57 7.63 5.40
CA ILE A 150 19.93 6.43 5.96
C ILE A 150 18.40 6.59 5.96
N GLY A 151 17.72 5.66 5.32
CA GLY A 151 16.26 5.64 5.24
C GLY A 151 15.66 4.26 5.38
N ALA A 152 14.37 4.16 5.08
CA ALA A 152 13.64 2.92 5.01
C ALA A 152 12.53 3.01 3.96
N TYR A 153 12.10 1.88 3.42
CA TYR A 153 10.89 1.82 2.61
C TYR A 153 9.67 1.81 3.51
N ARG A 154 9.00 2.95 3.63
CA ARG A 154 7.80 3.11 4.46
C ARG A 154 6.57 2.62 3.72
N VAL A 155 5.70 1.90 4.45
CA VAL A 155 4.38 1.50 3.97
C VAL A 155 3.42 2.68 4.16
N PHE A 156 2.92 3.22 3.05
CA PHE A 156 1.87 4.25 3.05
C PHE A 156 0.48 3.62 3.07
N GLY A 157 0.32 2.44 2.47
CA GLY A 157 -0.94 1.73 2.44
C GLY A 157 -0.73 0.24 2.26
N GLU A 158 -1.54 -0.59 2.92
CA GLU A 158 -1.45 -2.04 2.79
C GLU A 158 -2.81 -2.74 2.84
N THR A 159 -2.83 -4.03 2.49
CA THR A 159 -4.01 -4.85 2.74
C THR A 159 -4.11 -5.17 4.22
N LEU A 160 -5.29 -4.99 4.80
CA LEU A 160 -5.56 -5.35 6.19
C LEU A 160 -6.16 -6.76 6.33
N ASP A 161 -6.32 -7.49 5.21
CA ASP A 161 -6.84 -8.86 5.22
C ASP A 161 -6.02 -9.87 4.38
N ILE A 162 -6.16 -9.90 3.06
CA ILE A 162 -5.48 -10.83 2.15
C ILE A 162 -4.85 -10.06 1.00
N GLY A 163 -3.71 -10.52 0.48
CA GLY A 163 -3.11 -9.99 -0.74
C GLY A 163 -4.05 -10.06 -1.94
N LEU A 164 -3.94 -9.10 -2.86
CA LEU A 164 -4.74 -9.00 -4.08
C LEU A 164 -4.61 -10.27 -4.94
N GLY A 165 -3.40 -10.82 -5.08
CA GLY A 165 -3.19 -12.07 -5.84
C GLY A 165 -3.91 -13.27 -5.20
N ASN A 166 -3.82 -13.43 -3.89
CA ASN A 166 -4.57 -14.47 -3.17
C ASN A 166 -6.09 -14.25 -3.25
N SER A 167 -6.56 -13.00 -3.24
CA SER A 167 -7.98 -12.69 -3.40
C SER A 167 -8.51 -13.07 -4.80
N LEU A 168 -7.72 -12.82 -5.85
CA LEU A 168 -7.97 -13.27 -7.22
C LEU A 168 -8.02 -14.80 -7.30
N ASP A 169 -7.02 -15.48 -6.73
CA ASP A 169 -6.95 -16.95 -6.71
C ASP A 169 -8.12 -17.58 -5.93
N LYS A 170 -8.51 -16.97 -4.81
CA LYS A 170 -9.66 -17.41 -4.01
C LYS A 170 -10.97 -17.27 -4.77
N PHE A 171 -11.15 -16.17 -5.49
CA PHE A 171 -12.31 -15.97 -6.37
C PHE A 171 -12.30 -17.00 -7.51
N ALA A 172 -11.18 -17.12 -8.24
CA ALA A 172 -11.02 -18.05 -9.35
C ALA A 172 -11.35 -19.49 -8.94
N ARG A 173 -10.84 -19.95 -7.80
CA ARG A 173 -11.16 -21.27 -7.23
C ARG A 173 -12.65 -21.43 -6.94
N SER A 174 -13.28 -20.40 -6.38
CA SER A 174 -14.72 -20.41 -6.09
C SER A 174 -15.58 -20.41 -7.36
N ALA A 175 -15.03 -19.90 -8.47
CA ALA A 175 -15.61 -19.93 -9.81
C ALA A 175 -15.30 -21.23 -10.59
N GLY A 176 -14.61 -22.20 -9.98
CA GLY A 176 -14.24 -23.47 -10.64
C GLY A 176 -13.03 -23.37 -11.59
N LEU A 177 -12.27 -22.28 -11.54
CA LEU A 177 -11.08 -22.09 -12.36
C LEU A 177 -9.84 -22.71 -11.70
N PRO A 178 -8.92 -23.33 -12.49
CA PRO A 178 -7.68 -23.87 -11.97
C PRO A 178 -6.69 -22.78 -11.54
N HIS A 179 -5.71 -23.16 -10.71
CA HIS A 179 -4.59 -22.29 -10.34
C HIS A 179 -3.50 -22.31 -11.43
N PRO A 180 -2.85 -21.17 -11.77
CA PRO A 180 -3.03 -19.82 -11.23
C PRO A 180 -4.29 -19.12 -11.77
N GLY A 181 -5.05 -18.49 -10.86
CA GLY A 181 -6.35 -17.89 -11.16
C GLY A 181 -6.27 -16.52 -11.82
N GLY A 182 -5.29 -15.69 -11.45
CA GLY A 182 -5.12 -14.33 -11.97
C GLY A 182 -5.18 -14.22 -13.50
N PRO A 183 -4.35 -14.98 -14.27
CA PRO A 183 -4.38 -14.97 -15.73
C PRO A 183 -5.72 -15.40 -16.34
N LEU A 184 -6.44 -16.32 -15.68
CA LEU A 184 -7.74 -16.78 -16.15
C LEU A 184 -8.81 -15.72 -15.92
N VAL A 185 -8.83 -15.07 -14.76
CA VAL A 185 -9.73 -13.94 -14.48
C VAL A 185 -9.52 -12.84 -15.53
N GLU A 186 -8.28 -12.53 -15.90
CA GLU A 186 -7.97 -11.56 -16.97
C GLU A 186 -8.46 -12.02 -18.34
N LYS A 187 -8.32 -13.31 -18.65
CA LYS A 187 -8.82 -13.86 -19.91
C LYS A 187 -10.35 -13.73 -20.00
N TYR A 188 -11.08 -14.15 -18.97
CA TYR A 188 -12.55 -14.10 -18.97
C TYR A 188 -13.09 -12.67 -18.90
N ALA A 189 -12.39 -11.75 -18.21
CA ALA A 189 -12.79 -10.35 -18.12
C ALA A 189 -12.92 -9.66 -19.49
N LYS A 190 -12.17 -10.12 -20.51
CA LYS A 190 -12.21 -9.55 -21.87
C LYS A 190 -13.50 -9.86 -22.62
N GLU A 191 -14.22 -10.90 -22.22
CA GLU A 191 -15.48 -11.33 -22.85
C GLU A 191 -16.72 -10.71 -22.18
N ALA A 192 -16.52 -9.77 -21.24
CA ALA A 192 -17.61 -9.17 -20.48
C ALA A 192 -18.47 -8.23 -21.34
N THR A 193 -19.78 -8.25 -21.08
CA THR A 193 -20.80 -7.40 -21.69
C THR A 193 -21.32 -6.33 -20.73
N GLU A 194 -21.19 -6.54 -19.42
CA GLU A 194 -21.65 -5.62 -18.39
C GLU A 194 -20.73 -5.54 -17.16
N TYR A 195 -20.79 -4.40 -16.48
CA TYR A 195 -20.25 -4.21 -15.14
C TYR A 195 -21.30 -4.58 -14.08
N ILE A 196 -20.90 -5.39 -13.11
CA ILE A 196 -21.66 -5.82 -11.95
C ILE A 196 -21.12 -5.07 -10.75
N GLU A 197 -21.99 -4.39 -10.02
CA GLU A 197 -21.58 -3.63 -8.87
C GLU A 197 -21.04 -4.53 -7.75
N LEU A 198 -19.82 -4.24 -7.30
CA LEU A 198 -19.13 -4.92 -6.21
C LEU A 198 -18.70 -3.91 -5.12
N PRO A 199 -18.46 -4.36 -3.88
CA PRO A 199 -18.10 -3.46 -2.79
C PRO A 199 -16.72 -2.84 -2.98
N TYR A 200 -16.65 -1.52 -2.94
CA TYR A 200 -15.41 -0.74 -3.00
C TYR A 200 -14.96 -0.37 -1.59
N THR A 201 -13.92 -1.02 -1.05
CA THR A 201 -13.55 -0.91 0.38
C THR A 201 -12.12 -0.37 0.55
N VAL A 202 -11.99 0.96 0.51
CA VAL A 202 -10.77 1.70 0.87
C VAL A 202 -11.03 2.45 2.18
N LYS A 203 -10.12 2.31 3.15
CA LYS A 203 -10.14 3.04 4.43
C LYS A 203 -8.78 3.71 4.61
N GLY A 204 -8.75 5.04 4.63
CA GLY A 204 -7.53 5.80 4.66
C GLY A 204 -6.64 5.53 3.45
N MET A 205 -5.48 4.94 3.70
CA MET A 205 -4.57 4.45 2.67
C MET A 205 -4.57 2.92 2.55
N ASP A 206 -5.49 2.22 3.23
CA ASP A 206 -5.55 0.76 3.21
C ASP A 206 -6.72 0.22 2.40
N PHE A 207 -6.60 -1.04 1.95
CA PHE A 207 -7.62 -1.74 1.18
C PHE A 207 -7.97 -3.11 1.78
N PHE A 208 -9.19 -3.58 1.49
CA PHE A 208 -9.72 -4.87 1.95
C PHE A 208 -10.25 -5.68 0.78
N PHE A 209 -9.72 -6.88 0.55
CA PHE A 209 -10.10 -7.68 -0.63
C PHE A 209 -10.98 -8.90 -0.30
N SER A 210 -11.13 -9.29 0.96
CA SER A 210 -11.94 -10.47 1.34
C SER A 210 -13.43 -10.26 1.10
N GLY A 211 -13.93 -9.06 1.41
CA GLY A 211 -15.33 -8.68 1.16
C GLY A 211 -15.64 -8.69 -0.34
N LEU A 212 -14.70 -8.21 -1.16
CA LEU A 212 -14.80 -8.19 -2.61
C LEU A 212 -14.87 -9.60 -3.21
N SER A 213 -13.96 -10.50 -2.80
CA SER A 213 -13.97 -11.91 -3.25
C SER A 213 -15.25 -12.66 -2.89
N THR A 214 -15.78 -12.40 -1.69
CA THR A 214 -17.04 -12.99 -1.23
C THR A 214 -18.22 -12.47 -2.04
N ALA A 215 -18.29 -11.16 -2.27
CA ALA A 215 -19.34 -10.53 -3.06
C ALA A 215 -19.33 -10.99 -4.53
N ALA A 216 -18.15 -11.11 -5.14
CA ALA A 216 -18.01 -11.63 -6.50
C ALA A 216 -18.45 -13.10 -6.61
N THR A 217 -18.07 -13.94 -5.64
CA THR A 217 -18.52 -15.34 -5.58
C THR A 217 -20.04 -15.42 -5.45
N ARG A 218 -20.65 -14.55 -4.62
CA ARG A 218 -22.10 -14.49 -4.49
C ARG A 218 -22.77 -14.02 -5.78
N ALA A 219 -22.25 -12.98 -6.42
CA ALA A 219 -22.76 -12.46 -7.69
C ALA A 219 -22.74 -13.54 -8.78
N LEU A 220 -21.66 -14.32 -8.87
CA LEU A 220 -21.55 -15.45 -9.79
C LEU A 220 -22.67 -16.48 -9.55
N LYS A 221 -22.91 -16.87 -8.29
CA LYS A 221 -23.95 -17.85 -7.94
C LYS A 221 -25.37 -17.34 -8.20
N GLU A 222 -25.66 -16.10 -7.85
CA GLU A 222 -26.99 -15.51 -7.97
C GLU A 222 -27.39 -15.23 -9.43
N LYS A 223 -26.42 -14.84 -10.27
CA LYS A 223 -26.66 -14.49 -11.67
C LYS A 223 -26.50 -15.67 -12.64
N SER A 224 -25.82 -16.74 -12.23
CA SER A 224 -25.75 -17.98 -13.02
C SER A 224 -27.13 -18.65 -13.00
N ASN A 225 -27.84 -18.63 -14.13
CA ASN A 225 -29.15 -19.26 -14.24
C ASN A 225 -29.00 -20.62 -14.96
N PRO A 226 -29.24 -21.76 -14.27
CA PRO A 226 -29.13 -23.08 -14.88
C PRO A 226 -30.02 -23.27 -16.12
N ASN A 227 -31.12 -22.52 -16.21
CA ASN A 227 -32.10 -22.62 -17.29
C ASN A 227 -31.78 -21.73 -18.50
N LYS A 228 -30.72 -20.91 -18.47
CA LYS A 228 -30.39 -19.94 -19.54
C LYS A 228 -29.06 -20.18 -20.25
N ASN A 229 -28.28 -21.21 -19.91
CA ASN A 229 -26.93 -21.44 -20.48
C ASN A 229 -26.05 -20.16 -20.50
N ASN A 230 -26.17 -19.28 -19.50
CA ASN A 230 -25.51 -17.96 -19.44
C ASN A 230 -24.30 -17.93 -18.49
N ILE A 231 -23.77 -19.10 -18.12
CA ILE A 231 -22.74 -19.24 -17.10
C ILE A 231 -21.44 -18.56 -17.54
N ASP A 232 -21.05 -18.73 -18.80
CA ASP A 232 -19.81 -18.15 -19.33
C ASP A 232 -19.87 -16.62 -19.41
N GLU A 233 -21.01 -16.06 -19.85
CA GLU A 233 -21.24 -14.60 -19.85
C GLU A 233 -21.23 -14.03 -18.43
N THR A 234 -21.90 -14.72 -17.49
CA THR A 234 -21.92 -14.31 -16.09
C THR A 234 -20.52 -14.34 -15.48
N LEU A 235 -19.74 -15.39 -15.76
CA LEU A 235 -18.36 -15.51 -15.32
C LEU A 235 -17.50 -14.37 -15.88
N ALA A 236 -17.62 -14.06 -17.17
CA ALA A 236 -16.92 -12.96 -17.81
C ALA A 236 -17.24 -11.61 -17.12
N ASN A 237 -18.53 -11.33 -16.92
CA ASN A 237 -19.00 -10.10 -16.27
C ASN A 237 -18.50 -9.98 -14.82
N VAL A 238 -18.52 -11.07 -14.05
CA VAL A 238 -17.99 -11.05 -12.67
C VAL A 238 -16.47 -10.89 -12.66
N CYS A 239 -15.73 -11.56 -13.55
CA CYS A 239 -14.28 -11.41 -13.68
C CYS A 239 -13.88 -9.97 -14.00
N TYR A 240 -14.56 -9.36 -14.98
CA TYR A 240 -14.36 -7.95 -15.34
C TYR A 240 -14.65 -7.01 -14.17
N SER A 241 -15.81 -7.18 -13.54
CA SER A 241 -16.22 -6.34 -12.41
C SER A 241 -15.28 -6.45 -11.22
N TYR A 242 -14.79 -7.66 -10.95
CA TYR A 242 -13.81 -7.90 -9.90
C TYR A 242 -12.51 -7.15 -10.21
N GLN A 243 -11.99 -7.26 -11.45
CA GLN A 243 -10.75 -6.56 -11.85
C GLN A 243 -10.90 -5.05 -11.76
N GLU A 244 -11.95 -4.48 -12.35
CA GLU A 244 -12.19 -3.03 -12.33
C GLU A 244 -12.31 -2.50 -10.90
N THR A 245 -13.00 -3.22 -10.02
CA THR A 245 -13.16 -2.80 -8.63
C THR A 245 -11.86 -2.93 -7.86
N ALA A 246 -11.19 -4.09 -7.91
CA ALA A 246 -9.99 -4.37 -7.13
C ALA A 246 -8.81 -3.49 -7.55
N PHE A 247 -8.60 -3.32 -8.85
CA PHE A 247 -7.51 -2.50 -9.38
C PHE A 247 -7.78 -1.01 -9.14
N ALA A 248 -9.03 -0.54 -9.26
CA ALA A 248 -9.37 0.84 -8.93
C ALA A 248 -9.11 1.17 -7.46
N MET A 249 -9.27 0.21 -6.54
CA MET A 249 -8.91 0.36 -5.12
C MET A 249 -7.39 0.53 -4.94
N ALA A 250 -6.59 -0.34 -5.56
CA ALA A 250 -5.13 -0.27 -5.47
C ALA A 250 -4.56 1.01 -6.12
N VAL A 251 -5.11 1.42 -7.27
CA VAL A 251 -4.72 2.65 -7.97
C VAL A 251 -5.12 3.90 -7.17
N GLU A 252 -6.30 3.91 -6.53
CA GLU A 252 -6.70 5.03 -5.68
C GLU A 252 -5.75 5.22 -4.48
N VAL A 253 -5.37 4.14 -3.80
CA VAL A 253 -4.39 4.23 -2.71
C VAL A 253 -3.02 4.68 -3.21
N THR A 254 -2.60 4.19 -4.38
CA THR A 254 -1.35 4.63 -5.02
C THR A 254 -1.38 6.12 -5.35
N GLU A 255 -2.49 6.63 -5.88
CA GLU A 255 -2.71 8.07 -6.15
C GLU A 255 -2.67 8.89 -4.86
N ARG A 256 -3.27 8.41 -3.77
CA ARG A 256 -3.23 9.06 -2.45
C ARG A 256 -1.80 9.17 -1.93
N ALA A 257 -1.02 8.09 -1.99
CA ALA A 257 0.38 8.09 -1.56
C ALA A 257 1.25 9.01 -2.42
N LEU A 258 1.02 9.05 -3.75
CA LEU A 258 1.71 9.96 -4.66
C LEU A 258 1.45 11.43 -4.30
N ALA A 259 0.19 11.79 -4.05
CA ALA A 259 -0.17 13.14 -3.63
C ALA A 259 0.39 13.49 -2.24
N HIS A 260 0.42 12.53 -1.30
CA HIS A 260 0.91 12.74 0.06
C HIS A 260 2.43 12.92 0.13
N THR A 261 3.19 12.15 -0.67
CA THR A 261 4.66 12.24 -0.70
C THR A 261 5.19 13.34 -1.61
N GLY A 262 4.37 13.82 -2.57
CA GLY A 262 4.81 14.79 -3.58
C GLY A 262 5.80 14.22 -4.61
N LYS A 263 5.98 12.89 -4.63
CA LYS A 263 6.75 12.17 -5.67
C LYS A 263 6.01 12.23 -7.01
N ASN A 264 6.73 11.99 -8.09
CA ASN A 264 6.22 12.09 -9.46
C ASN A 264 6.54 10.84 -10.31
N GLU A 265 6.91 9.73 -9.67
CA GLU A 265 7.21 8.46 -10.31
C GLU A 265 6.41 7.37 -9.60
N VAL A 266 5.88 6.41 -10.37
CA VAL A 266 5.20 5.22 -9.86
C VAL A 266 5.86 3.98 -10.45
N LEU A 267 6.20 3.02 -9.60
CA LEU A 267 6.74 1.71 -9.97
C LEU A 267 5.71 0.63 -9.64
N LEU A 268 5.44 -0.27 -10.57
CA LEU A 268 4.64 -1.47 -10.31
C LEU A 268 5.55 -2.68 -10.12
N ALA A 269 5.39 -3.37 -8.99
CA ALA A 269 6.17 -4.56 -8.65
C ALA A 269 5.25 -5.73 -8.23
N GLY A 270 5.80 -6.95 -8.29
CA GLY A 270 5.09 -8.17 -7.91
C GLY A 270 4.28 -8.83 -9.03
N GLY A 271 3.98 -10.11 -8.85
CA GLY A 271 3.42 -10.96 -9.91
C GLY A 271 2.02 -10.56 -10.41
N VAL A 272 1.21 -9.86 -9.59
CA VAL A 272 -0.10 -9.34 -10.03
C VAL A 272 0.10 -8.19 -11.03
N GLY A 273 1.23 -7.50 -10.97
CA GLY A 273 1.61 -6.48 -11.94
C GLY A 273 1.81 -7.00 -13.36
N ALA A 274 1.76 -8.32 -13.59
CA ALA A 274 1.70 -8.90 -14.92
C ALA A 274 0.35 -8.75 -15.64
N ASN A 275 -0.71 -8.40 -14.91
CA ASN A 275 -2.00 -8.13 -15.48
C ASN A 275 -1.98 -6.84 -16.31
N SER A 276 -2.50 -6.90 -17.55
CA SER A 276 -2.48 -5.75 -18.46
C SER A 276 -3.39 -4.61 -18.00
N ARG A 277 -4.51 -4.93 -17.35
CA ARG A 277 -5.52 -3.95 -16.96
C ARG A 277 -5.06 -3.06 -15.80
N ILE A 278 -4.42 -3.62 -14.76
CA ILE A 278 -3.88 -2.78 -13.67
C ILE A 278 -2.79 -1.82 -14.16
N ARG A 279 -1.98 -2.24 -15.15
CA ARG A 279 -0.98 -1.37 -15.79
C ARG A 279 -1.63 -0.20 -16.50
N GLU A 280 -2.64 -0.47 -17.32
CA GLU A 280 -3.38 0.56 -18.04
C GLU A 280 -4.01 1.60 -17.08
N MET A 281 -4.57 1.13 -15.96
CA MET A 281 -5.14 2.03 -14.95
C MET A 281 -4.08 2.89 -14.26
N LEU A 282 -2.91 2.32 -13.96
CA LEU A 282 -1.78 3.07 -13.39
C LEU A 282 -1.19 4.06 -14.39
N GLU A 283 -1.03 3.67 -15.66
CA GLU A 283 -0.60 4.55 -16.75
C GLU A 283 -1.53 5.75 -16.88
N GLN A 284 -2.84 5.51 -16.91
CA GLN A 284 -3.84 6.58 -16.99
C GLN A 284 -3.79 7.49 -15.75
N MET A 285 -3.69 6.92 -14.54
CA MET A 285 -3.57 7.71 -13.30
C MET A 285 -2.31 8.57 -13.29
N CYS A 286 -1.17 8.01 -13.72
CA CYS A 286 0.08 8.73 -13.81
C CYS A 286 0.01 9.84 -14.86
N ALA A 287 -0.58 9.59 -16.03
CA ALA A 287 -0.80 10.59 -17.07
C ALA A 287 -1.69 11.75 -16.57
N ASP A 288 -2.79 11.44 -15.90
CA ASP A 288 -3.70 12.44 -15.30
C ASP A 288 -2.97 13.30 -14.25
N ARG A 289 -1.96 12.75 -13.56
CA ARG A 289 -1.16 13.41 -12.51
C ARG A 289 0.10 14.10 -13.03
N GLY A 290 0.49 13.88 -14.28
CA GLY A 290 1.80 14.28 -14.80
C GLY A 290 2.98 13.53 -14.16
N ALA A 291 2.74 12.32 -13.66
CA ALA A 291 3.75 11.42 -13.12
C ALA A 291 4.26 10.43 -14.18
N LYS A 292 5.45 9.88 -13.98
CA LYS A 292 6.00 8.80 -14.81
C LYS A 292 5.60 7.44 -14.25
N PHE A 293 5.36 6.47 -15.12
CA PHE A 293 5.04 5.10 -14.76
C PHE A 293 6.11 4.14 -15.24
N PHE A 294 6.52 3.22 -14.36
CA PHE A 294 7.55 2.23 -14.61
C PHE A 294 7.07 0.84 -14.25
N VAL A 295 7.39 -0.13 -15.11
CA VAL A 295 7.16 -1.56 -14.87
C VAL A 295 8.38 -2.31 -15.39
N PRO A 296 9.04 -3.13 -14.56
CA PRO A 296 10.16 -3.93 -15.03
C PRO A 296 9.68 -5.04 -15.99
N GLU A 297 10.62 -5.64 -16.72
CA GLU A 297 10.33 -6.80 -17.57
C GLU A 297 9.67 -7.94 -16.77
N LYS A 298 8.86 -8.75 -17.46
CA LYS A 298 8.05 -9.80 -16.81
C LYS A 298 8.84 -10.82 -16.00
N LYS A 299 10.08 -11.11 -16.39
CA LYS A 299 10.98 -12.01 -15.67
C LYS A 299 11.34 -11.51 -14.26
N PHE A 300 11.31 -10.20 -14.02
CA PHE A 300 11.66 -9.59 -12.72
C PHE A 300 10.46 -9.29 -11.82
N MET A 301 9.23 -9.37 -12.32
CA MET A 301 8.03 -9.10 -11.52
C MET A 301 7.65 -10.25 -10.58
N GLY A 302 7.98 -11.49 -10.94
CA GLY A 302 7.76 -12.65 -10.08
C GLY A 302 8.91 -12.85 -9.11
N ASP A 303 8.75 -13.75 -8.15
CA ASP A 303 9.82 -14.10 -7.21
C ASP A 303 10.98 -14.73 -7.99
N ASN A 304 12.20 -14.21 -7.86
CA ASN A 304 13.37 -14.69 -8.61
C ASN A 304 14.66 -14.50 -7.80
N GLY A 305 15.70 -15.28 -8.10
CA GLY A 305 16.98 -15.19 -7.41
C GLY A 305 17.73 -13.88 -7.72
N ALA A 306 17.48 -13.27 -8.88
CA ALA A 306 18.19 -12.07 -9.32
C ALA A 306 17.85 -10.84 -8.46
N MET A 307 16.60 -10.68 -8.02
CA MET A 307 16.21 -9.59 -7.12
C MET A 307 16.94 -9.70 -5.77
N ILE A 308 17.07 -10.92 -5.23
CA ILE A 308 17.79 -11.18 -3.98
C ILE A 308 19.29 -10.92 -4.15
N ALA A 309 19.87 -11.38 -5.26
CA ALA A 309 21.28 -11.18 -5.56
C ALA A 309 21.61 -9.70 -5.73
N TYR A 310 20.78 -8.95 -6.46
CA TYR A 310 21.01 -7.52 -6.71
C TYR A 310 20.84 -6.67 -5.46
N THR A 311 19.79 -6.87 -4.68
CA THR A 311 19.67 -6.16 -3.39
C THR A 311 20.78 -6.56 -2.42
N GLY A 312 21.19 -7.83 -2.45
CA GLY A 312 22.37 -8.30 -1.73
C GLY A 312 23.66 -7.59 -2.15
N LEU A 313 23.82 -7.26 -3.44
CA LEU A 313 24.93 -6.47 -3.96
C LEU A 313 24.94 -5.05 -3.41
N LEU A 314 23.78 -4.39 -3.36
CA LEU A 314 23.65 -3.05 -2.78
C LEU A 314 24.01 -3.05 -1.29
N MET A 315 23.45 -4.00 -0.53
CA MET A 315 23.71 -4.18 0.89
C MET A 315 25.18 -4.51 1.18
N PHE A 316 25.77 -5.44 0.42
CA PHE A 316 27.18 -5.82 0.55
C PHE A 316 28.12 -4.63 0.32
N LYS A 317 27.86 -3.82 -0.72
CA LYS A 317 28.64 -2.60 -0.98
C LYS A 317 28.51 -1.56 0.12
N ALA A 318 27.37 -1.51 0.81
CA ALA A 318 27.16 -0.68 1.99
C ALA A 318 27.73 -1.29 3.29
N GLY A 319 28.36 -2.47 3.22
CA GLY A 319 28.93 -3.18 4.36
C GLY A 319 27.89 -3.92 5.23
N ASP A 320 26.65 -4.05 4.77
CA ASP A 320 25.58 -4.76 5.47
C ASP A 320 25.68 -6.27 5.21
N THR A 321 26.39 -6.95 6.12
CA THR A 321 26.63 -8.39 6.09
C THR A 321 26.30 -9.01 7.44
N LEU A 322 26.03 -10.31 7.45
CA LEU A 322 25.61 -11.05 8.64
C LEU A 322 26.58 -12.19 8.94
N SER A 323 26.77 -12.48 10.23
CA SER A 323 27.36 -13.75 10.64
C SER A 323 26.38 -14.92 10.42
N VAL A 324 26.89 -16.15 10.42
CA VAL A 324 26.05 -17.34 10.33
C VAL A 324 25.08 -17.42 11.51
N GLU A 325 25.54 -17.05 12.71
CA GLU A 325 24.76 -17.02 13.94
C GLU A 325 23.63 -16.00 13.87
N GLU A 326 23.82 -14.85 13.22
CA GLU A 326 22.82 -13.78 13.10
C GLU A 326 21.87 -13.96 11.90
N SER A 327 22.11 -14.97 11.05
CA SER A 327 21.36 -15.25 9.82
C SER A 327 19.99 -15.92 10.01
N TYR A 328 19.33 -15.68 11.16
CA TYR A 328 17.99 -16.19 11.42
C TYR A 328 16.99 -15.70 10.37
N VAL A 329 16.02 -16.54 10.04
CA VAL A 329 14.92 -16.17 9.13
C VAL A 329 13.83 -15.46 9.91
N ASP A 330 13.13 -14.55 9.24
CA ASP A 330 12.04 -13.79 9.83
C ASP A 330 10.82 -13.78 8.90
N ALA A 331 9.83 -14.60 9.23
CA ALA A 331 8.61 -14.72 8.43
C ALA A 331 7.79 -13.42 8.40
N GLY A 332 7.96 -12.54 9.38
CA GLY A 332 7.26 -11.27 9.51
C GLY A 332 8.09 -10.05 9.13
N PHE A 333 9.25 -10.24 8.47
CA PHE A 333 10.22 -9.18 8.21
C PHE A 333 9.64 -8.06 7.35
N ARG A 334 9.33 -6.90 7.95
CA ARG A 334 8.68 -5.83 7.20
C ARG A 334 9.69 -4.97 6.43
N PRO A 335 9.31 -4.39 5.28
CA PRO A 335 10.19 -3.50 4.52
C PRO A 335 10.55 -2.21 5.27
N ASP A 336 9.71 -1.77 6.21
CA ASP A 336 9.92 -0.58 7.04
C ASP A 336 10.91 -0.80 8.20
N GLU A 337 11.27 -2.06 8.49
CA GLU A 337 12.30 -2.46 9.47
C GLU A 337 13.70 -2.52 8.83
N VAL A 338 13.80 -2.44 7.50
CA VAL A 338 15.07 -2.50 6.77
C VAL A 338 15.75 -1.13 6.80
N LYS A 339 16.96 -1.08 7.35
CA LYS A 339 17.82 0.10 7.28
C LYS A 339 18.46 0.17 5.88
N VAL A 340 18.01 1.13 5.08
CA VAL A 340 18.53 1.36 3.73
C VAL A 340 19.62 2.42 3.79
N SER A 341 20.88 1.97 3.67
CA SER A 341 22.10 2.80 3.70
C SER A 341 22.83 2.87 2.35
N TRP A 342 22.25 2.29 1.30
CA TRP A 342 22.86 2.19 -0.04
C TRP A 342 22.27 3.20 -1.05
N LYS A 343 21.48 4.17 -0.59
CA LYS A 343 20.94 5.25 -1.43
C LYS A 343 21.70 6.55 -1.18
N GLU A 344 21.83 7.38 -2.22
CA GLU A 344 22.44 8.70 -2.11
C GLU A 344 21.58 9.65 -1.25
N GLU A 345 22.25 10.55 -0.50
CA GLU A 345 21.61 11.55 0.35
C GLU A 345 20.73 12.50 -0.47
N LYS A 346 19.48 12.71 -0.05
CA LYS A 346 18.60 13.67 -0.73
C LYS A 346 18.73 15.07 -0.11
N GLN A 347 18.96 16.07 -0.95
CA GLN A 347 18.75 17.46 -0.56
C GLN A 347 17.24 17.74 -0.47
N LYS A 348 16.67 17.74 0.75
CA LYS A 348 15.25 18.10 0.97
C LYS A 348 15.05 19.62 0.87
N ASN A 349 14.21 20.08 -0.06
CA ASN A 349 13.77 21.48 -0.14
C ASN A 349 12.31 21.63 0.30
N ARG A 350 12.10 21.96 1.58
CA ARG A 350 10.78 22.08 2.24
C ARG A 350 9.83 23.07 1.54
N ALA A 351 10.35 24.07 0.81
CA ALA A 351 9.55 25.04 0.08
C ALA A 351 8.91 24.46 -1.21
N GLU A 352 9.56 23.49 -1.85
CA GLU A 352 9.02 22.82 -3.04
C GLU A 352 7.94 21.79 -2.68
N GLU A 353 8.09 21.09 -1.55
CA GLU A 353 7.09 20.13 -1.04
C GLU A 353 5.74 20.80 -0.74
N ILE A 354 5.77 21.98 -0.10
CA ILE A 354 4.55 22.75 0.21
C ILE A 354 3.81 23.17 -1.06
N LYS A 355 4.55 23.54 -2.12
CA LYS A 355 3.95 23.99 -3.39
C LYS A 355 3.34 22.83 -4.19
N LYS A 356 3.90 21.63 -4.11
CA LYS A 356 3.40 20.42 -4.81
C LYS A 356 2.12 19.84 -4.20
N MET A 357 1.91 20.01 -2.88
CA MET A 357 0.78 19.43 -2.15
C MET A 357 -0.58 20.11 -2.37
N GLN A 358 -0.66 21.21 -3.12
CA GLN A 358 -1.95 21.89 -3.38
C GLN A 358 -2.91 21.09 -4.28
N ASN A 359 -2.44 20.03 -4.94
CA ASN A 359 -3.26 19.14 -5.78
C ASN A 359 -3.65 17.86 -5.00
N GLY A 360 -4.74 17.94 -4.23
CA GLY A 360 -5.26 16.81 -3.47
C GLY A 360 -5.50 15.54 -4.30
N ALA A 361 -5.41 14.37 -3.65
CA ALA A 361 -5.63 13.08 -4.31
C ALA A 361 -7.05 12.96 -4.90
N GLU A 362 -8.05 13.45 -4.19
CA GLU A 362 -9.45 13.16 -4.48
C GLU A 362 -10.31 14.39 -4.80
N ALA A 363 -9.95 15.55 -4.24
CA ALA A 363 -10.69 16.78 -4.42
C ALA A 363 -9.75 17.97 -4.67
N VAL A 364 -10.25 18.96 -5.41
CA VAL A 364 -9.63 20.26 -5.58
C VAL A 364 -10.38 21.27 -4.72
N VAL A 365 -9.65 22.16 -4.05
CA VAL A 365 -10.22 23.19 -3.18
C VAL A 365 -10.01 24.56 -3.82
N HIS A 366 -11.10 25.26 -4.12
CA HIS A 366 -11.09 26.58 -4.74
C HIS A 366 -11.39 27.68 -3.72
N ALA A 367 -10.53 28.70 -3.63
CA ALA A 367 -10.64 29.81 -2.68
C ALA A 367 -11.40 31.03 -3.24
N GLU A 368 -11.63 31.14 -4.55
CA GLU A 368 -12.34 32.26 -5.16
C GLU A 368 -13.53 31.82 -6.01
N LEU A 369 -14.72 32.31 -5.66
CA LEU A 369 -16.01 32.02 -6.30
C LEU A 369 -16.21 32.74 -7.66
N LYS A 370 -15.37 33.72 -8.01
CA LYS A 370 -15.66 34.68 -9.10
C LYS A 370 -15.46 34.16 -10.53
N SER A 371 -14.77 33.03 -10.74
CA SER A 371 -14.31 32.65 -12.09
C SER A 371 -15.00 31.45 -12.75
N TYR A 372 -15.89 30.71 -12.07
CA TYR A 372 -16.39 29.41 -12.58
C TYR A 372 -17.91 29.23 -12.70
N GLY A 373 -18.73 30.27 -12.52
CA GLY A 373 -20.19 30.16 -12.74
C GLY A 373 -20.97 29.36 -11.69
N PHE A 374 -20.34 29.05 -10.55
CA PHE A 374 -20.91 28.34 -9.40
C PHE A 374 -22.10 29.06 -8.73
N GLU A 375 -22.31 30.34 -9.01
CA GLU A 375 -23.47 31.10 -8.52
C GLU A 375 -24.80 30.46 -8.95
N LYS A 376 -24.85 29.85 -10.15
CA LYS A 376 -26.06 29.17 -10.66
C LYS A 376 -26.33 27.82 -10.00
N GLU A 377 -25.29 27.10 -9.56
CA GLU A 377 -25.43 25.75 -9.00
C GLU A 377 -25.68 25.77 -7.49
N PHE A 378 -25.12 26.76 -6.79
CA PHE A 378 -25.25 26.90 -5.33
C PHE A 378 -26.16 28.06 -4.89
N GLY A 379 -26.69 28.86 -5.81
CA GLY A 379 -27.76 29.84 -5.56
C GLY A 379 -27.36 31.05 -4.68
N VAL A 380 -26.11 31.53 -4.77
CA VAL A 380 -25.62 32.65 -3.93
C VAL A 380 -25.19 33.83 -4.79
N ALA A 381 -25.74 35.02 -4.51
CA ALA A 381 -25.33 36.28 -5.13
C ALA A 381 -23.95 36.74 -4.65
N ALA A 382 -23.04 37.07 -5.57
CA ALA A 382 -21.81 37.79 -5.25
C ALA A 382 -22.13 39.23 -4.83
N ASN A 383 -21.80 39.57 -3.58
CA ASN A 383 -21.43 40.88 -3.05
C ASN A 383 -22.05 41.10 -1.67
N ASP A 384 -21.38 40.62 -0.63
CA ASP A 384 -21.46 41.23 0.70
C ASP A 384 -20.08 41.18 1.35
N GLN A 385 -19.57 42.33 1.77
CA GLN A 385 -18.23 42.52 2.35
C GLN A 385 -18.11 41.89 3.76
N ASN A 386 -19.21 41.38 4.31
CA ASN A 386 -19.27 40.66 5.58
C ASN A 386 -19.40 39.13 5.45
N GLN A 387 -19.20 38.56 4.26
CA GLN A 387 -19.27 37.10 4.11
C GLN A 387 -18.05 36.40 4.72
N PRO A 388 -18.24 35.27 5.43
CA PRO A 388 -17.13 34.44 5.87
C PRO A 388 -16.32 33.95 4.66
N GLU A 389 -15.01 33.79 4.81
CA GLU A 389 -14.19 33.16 3.78
C GLU A 389 -14.68 31.72 3.53
N MET A 390 -14.85 31.38 2.26
CA MET A 390 -15.49 30.16 1.82
C MET A 390 -14.63 29.46 0.79
N VAL A 391 -14.60 28.13 0.85
CA VAL A 391 -13.98 27.27 -0.14
C VAL A 391 -15.01 26.32 -0.75
N VAL A 392 -14.76 25.95 -2.01
CA VAL A 392 -15.50 24.87 -2.68
C VAL A 392 -14.57 23.67 -2.80
N LYS A 393 -14.95 22.56 -2.18
CA LYS A 393 -14.28 21.25 -2.32
C LYS A 393 -15.01 20.47 -3.40
N GLU A 394 -14.40 20.34 -4.58
CA GLU A 394 -14.94 19.60 -5.72
C GLU A 394 -14.23 18.26 -5.88
N ARG A 395 -15.00 17.17 -5.98
CA ARG A 395 -14.48 15.82 -6.29
C ARG A 395 -14.38 15.65 -7.80
N ILE A 396 -13.15 15.68 -8.30
CA ILE A 396 -12.84 15.57 -9.73
C ILE A 396 -13.01 14.13 -10.24
N GLN A 397 -13.45 14.01 -11.49
CA GLN A 397 -13.55 12.72 -12.17
C GLN A 397 -12.18 12.04 -12.26
N LYS A 398 -12.15 10.71 -12.08
CA LYS A 398 -10.97 9.88 -12.28
C LYS A 398 -11.13 9.03 -13.53
N ASN A 399 -10.23 9.20 -14.51
CA ASN A 399 -10.35 8.52 -15.79
C ASN A 399 -9.85 7.07 -15.76
N TYR A 400 -8.99 6.74 -14.79
CA TYR A 400 -8.43 5.38 -14.66
C TYR A 400 -9.47 4.33 -14.26
N ARG A 401 -10.63 4.71 -13.72
CA ARG A 401 -11.68 3.79 -13.25
C ARG A 401 -12.97 3.97 -14.05
N LEU A 402 -13.82 2.95 -14.05
CA LEU A 402 -15.09 3.00 -14.77
C LEU A 402 -15.96 4.21 -14.35
N PRO A 403 -16.66 4.87 -15.30
CA PRO A 403 -17.55 6.00 -14.99
C PRO A 403 -18.63 5.67 -13.95
N GLN A 404 -19.11 4.42 -13.94
CA GLN A 404 -20.09 3.93 -12.97
C GLN A 404 -19.52 3.91 -11.55
N ILE A 405 -18.29 3.41 -11.39
CA ILE A 405 -17.57 3.40 -10.10
C ILE A 405 -17.28 4.85 -9.68
N ASP A 406 -16.74 5.65 -10.59
CA ASP A 406 -16.34 7.02 -10.32
C ASP A 406 -17.50 7.92 -9.89
N SER A 407 -18.59 7.94 -10.67
CA SER A 407 -19.76 8.77 -10.38
C SER A 407 -20.41 8.38 -9.05
N LYS A 408 -20.51 7.06 -8.77
CA LYS A 408 -21.04 6.55 -7.51
C LYS A 408 -20.18 7.00 -6.34
N LEU A 409 -18.86 6.75 -6.39
CA LEU A 409 -17.94 7.11 -5.30
C LEU A 409 -17.95 8.61 -5.01
N ARG A 410 -17.90 9.45 -6.04
CA ARG A 410 -17.93 10.91 -5.84
C ARG A 410 -19.22 11.38 -5.17
N LYS A 411 -20.37 10.86 -5.59
CA LYS A 411 -21.67 11.21 -4.97
C LYS A 411 -21.77 10.70 -3.53
N GLU A 412 -21.44 9.43 -3.30
CA GLU A 412 -21.53 8.81 -1.98
C GLU A 412 -20.60 9.48 -0.97
N ARG A 413 -19.35 9.75 -1.35
CA ARG A 413 -18.38 10.42 -0.47
C ARG A 413 -18.76 11.87 -0.20
N THR A 414 -19.28 12.60 -1.19
CA THR A 414 -19.80 13.97 -0.98
C THR A 414 -20.95 13.98 0.02
N ARG A 415 -21.95 13.11 -0.17
CA ARG A 415 -23.10 12.99 0.76
C ARG A 415 -22.68 12.53 2.15
N THR A 416 -21.75 11.58 2.21
CA THR A 416 -21.21 11.05 3.46
C THR A 416 -20.48 12.13 4.24
N GLU A 417 -19.58 12.88 3.59
CA GLU A 417 -18.83 13.97 4.21
C GLU A 417 -19.77 15.04 4.80
N VAL A 418 -20.79 15.47 4.04
CA VAL A 418 -21.78 16.44 4.53
C VAL A 418 -22.51 15.94 5.77
N ARG A 419 -23.01 14.69 5.72
CA ARG A 419 -23.73 14.07 6.84
C ARG A 419 -22.84 13.97 8.07
N MET A 420 -21.62 13.46 7.89
CA MET A 420 -20.68 13.17 8.97
C MET A 420 -20.08 14.44 9.58
N LEU A 421 -19.77 15.47 8.79
CA LEU A 421 -19.41 16.80 9.30
C LEU A 421 -20.52 17.38 10.17
N THR A 422 -21.78 17.26 9.72
CA THR A 422 -22.93 17.76 10.47
C THR A 422 -23.11 17.02 11.80
N GLU A 423 -22.97 15.69 11.80
CA GLU A 423 -23.04 14.87 13.01
C GLU A 423 -21.87 15.16 13.97
N ALA A 424 -20.63 15.21 13.47
CA ALA A 424 -19.45 15.54 14.26
C ALA A 424 -19.61 16.90 14.96
N ARG A 425 -20.12 17.92 14.24
CA ARG A 425 -20.39 19.25 14.81
C ARG A 425 -21.41 19.19 15.95
N ARG A 426 -22.48 18.40 15.81
CA ARG A 426 -23.49 18.21 16.88
C ARG A 426 -22.90 17.57 18.13
N CYS A 427 -21.86 16.76 17.97
CA CYS A 427 -21.11 16.15 19.06
C CYS A 427 -20.04 17.07 19.67
N GLY A 428 -19.97 18.34 19.26
CA GLY A 428 -19.01 19.32 19.77
C GLY A 428 -17.59 19.16 19.20
N ILE A 429 -17.46 18.49 18.05
CA ILE A 429 -16.22 18.44 17.28
C ILE A 429 -16.10 19.69 16.44
N THR A 430 -14.92 20.29 16.42
CA THR A 430 -14.63 21.48 15.63
C THR A 430 -14.41 21.08 14.17
N VAL A 431 -15.32 21.51 13.29
CA VAL A 431 -15.33 21.21 11.85
C VAL A 431 -15.80 22.44 11.06
N PRO A 432 -15.45 22.56 9.76
CA PRO A 432 -15.95 23.64 8.90
C PRO A 432 -17.48 23.74 8.87
N VAL A 433 -18.02 24.97 8.82
CA VAL A 433 -19.44 25.19 8.51
C VAL A 433 -19.72 24.83 7.05
N ILE A 434 -20.78 24.09 6.77
CA ILE A 434 -21.26 23.82 5.39
C ILE A 434 -22.26 24.90 4.99
N TYR A 435 -22.06 25.51 3.82
CA TYR A 435 -22.93 26.55 3.24
C TYR A 435 -23.74 26.06 2.04
N GLY A 436 -23.30 25.01 1.35
CA GLY A 436 -23.99 24.48 0.17
C GLY A 436 -23.43 23.13 -0.29
N VAL A 437 -24.24 22.36 -1.00
CA VAL A 437 -23.90 20.99 -1.44
C VAL A 437 -24.48 20.75 -2.84
N SER A 438 -23.68 20.19 -3.73
CA SER A 438 -24.11 19.59 -5.00
C SER A 438 -23.78 18.10 -5.02
N ASP A 439 -24.03 17.42 -6.15
CA ASP A 439 -23.72 15.99 -6.29
C ASP A 439 -22.20 15.69 -6.16
N TYR A 440 -21.34 16.65 -6.48
CA TYR A 440 -19.88 16.46 -6.55
C TYR A 440 -19.06 17.50 -5.78
N ALA A 441 -19.69 18.51 -5.19
CA ALA A 441 -18.98 19.58 -4.51
C ALA A 441 -19.66 20.03 -3.21
N ILE A 442 -18.83 20.48 -2.27
CA ILE A 442 -19.26 21.02 -0.98
C ILE A 442 -18.71 22.43 -0.85
N LYS A 443 -19.60 23.39 -0.60
CA LYS A 443 -19.23 24.75 -0.24
C LYS A 443 -19.18 24.86 1.28
N MET A 444 -18.02 25.22 1.83
CA MET A 444 -17.78 25.23 3.28
C MET A 444 -16.85 26.36 3.73
N GLU A 445 -16.76 26.57 5.03
CA GLU A 445 -15.89 27.54 5.71
C GLU A 445 -14.42 27.30 5.38
N GLN A 446 -13.72 28.38 5.02
CA GLN A 446 -12.27 28.36 4.88
C GLN A 446 -11.61 28.46 6.26
N ILE A 447 -10.85 27.45 6.64
CA ILE A 447 -10.11 27.46 7.90
C ILE A 447 -8.71 28.04 7.66
N GLN A 448 -8.50 29.27 8.11
CA GLN A 448 -7.17 29.89 8.13
C GLN A 448 -6.30 29.27 9.24
N GLY A 449 -5.56 28.21 8.92
CA GLY A 449 -4.61 27.54 9.80
C GLY A 449 -3.61 26.70 9.02
N LEU A 450 -2.68 26.05 9.72
CA LEU A 450 -1.71 25.15 9.10
C LEU A 450 -2.20 23.71 9.17
N PRO A 451 -2.04 22.90 8.10
CA PRO A 451 -2.21 21.46 8.20
C PRO A 451 -1.40 20.87 9.36
N LEU A 452 -2.01 19.98 10.14
CA LEU A 452 -1.41 19.42 11.36
C LEU A 452 -0.04 18.79 11.07
N LYS A 453 0.12 18.19 9.88
CA LYS A 453 1.39 17.57 9.45
C LYS A 453 2.61 18.48 9.52
N PHE A 454 2.43 19.80 9.41
CA PHE A 454 3.55 20.74 9.41
C PHE A 454 3.90 21.28 10.80
N VAL A 455 3.02 21.08 11.79
CA VAL A 455 3.15 21.69 13.13
C VAL A 455 3.32 20.64 14.23
N ILE A 456 2.87 19.40 14.02
CA ILE A 456 2.86 18.38 15.07
C ILE A 456 4.26 17.94 15.52
N ASP A 457 5.23 17.92 14.59
CA ASP A 457 6.65 17.65 14.91
C ASP A 457 7.31 18.81 15.68
N GLU A 458 6.80 20.04 15.54
CA GLU A 458 7.30 21.23 16.24
C GLU A 458 6.71 21.36 17.65
N ASN A 459 5.50 20.83 17.85
CA ASN A 459 4.86 20.73 19.16
C ASN A 459 4.03 19.43 19.28
N GLU A 460 4.68 18.39 19.80
CA GLU A 460 4.09 17.06 19.93
C GLU A 460 2.91 17.02 20.91
N THR A 461 2.77 17.99 21.83
CA THR A 461 1.64 18.04 22.78
C THR A 461 0.28 18.20 22.08
N ILE A 462 0.27 18.67 20.84
CA ILE A 462 -0.92 18.72 19.99
C ILE A 462 -1.52 17.31 19.80
N ALA A 463 -0.71 16.25 19.79
CA ALA A 463 -1.19 14.87 19.70
C ALA A 463 -2.16 14.49 20.83
N GLU A 464 -2.01 15.07 22.03
CA GLU A 464 -2.98 14.85 23.11
C GLU A 464 -4.35 15.43 22.77
N GLU A 465 -4.41 16.58 22.11
CA GLU A 465 -5.66 17.20 21.68
C GLU A 465 -6.30 16.44 20.51
N VAL A 466 -5.48 15.89 19.61
CA VAL A 466 -5.93 14.95 18.59
C VAL A 466 -6.58 13.75 19.27
N GLY A 467 -5.91 13.14 20.26
CA GLY A 467 -6.45 12.04 21.05
C GLY A 467 -7.82 12.36 21.67
N LYS A 468 -7.96 13.53 22.31
CA LYS A 468 -9.23 13.98 22.90
C LYS A 468 -10.34 14.14 21.85
N THR A 469 -10.00 14.69 20.69
CA THR A 469 -10.94 14.93 19.59
C THR A 469 -11.44 13.61 19.00
N ILE A 470 -10.54 12.67 18.72
CA ILE A 470 -10.89 11.35 18.19
C ILE A 470 -11.66 10.52 19.23
N GLY A 471 -11.32 10.62 20.52
CA GLY A 471 -12.09 9.94 21.57
C GLY A 471 -13.52 10.45 21.68
N LYS A 472 -13.77 11.75 21.47
CA LYS A 472 -15.13 12.30 21.36
C LYS A 472 -15.86 11.76 20.13
N LEU A 473 -15.21 11.62 18.97
CA LEU A 473 -15.81 11.00 17.78
C LEU A 473 -16.24 9.56 18.06
N HIS A 474 -15.31 8.74 18.60
CA HIS A 474 -15.55 7.33 18.90
C HIS A 474 -16.59 7.13 20.02
N ALA A 475 -16.67 8.06 20.98
CA ALA A 475 -17.74 8.08 21.99
C ALA A 475 -19.13 8.27 21.38
N ASN A 476 -19.22 8.91 20.21
CA ASN A 476 -20.46 9.13 19.46
C ASN A 476 -20.61 8.14 18.29
N ASN A 477 -19.82 7.05 18.26
CA ASN A 477 -19.85 6.03 17.22
C ASN A 477 -19.60 6.56 15.81
N ILE A 478 -18.84 7.65 15.68
CA ILE A 478 -18.39 8.18 14.40
C ILE A 478 -16.99 7.64 14.17
N ILE A 479 -16.82 6.90 13.08
CA ILE A 479 -15.53 6.44 12.57
C ILE A 479 -15.15 7.36 11.43
N HIS A 480 -13.97 7.97 11.48
CA HIS A 480 -13.53 8.91 10.46
C HIS A 480 -13.11 8.18 9.18
N GLY A 481 -12.43 7.03 9.30
CA GLY A 481 -12.07 6.16 8.19
C GLY A 481 -10.95 6.68 7.30
N ASP A 482 -10.30 7.79 7.67
CA ASP A 482 -9.17 8.42 6.96
C ASP A 482 -8.41 9.39 7.87
N LEU A 483 -8.06 8.93 9.09
CA LEU A 483 -7.36 9.78 10.05
C LEU A 483 -5.90 9.97 9.64
N THR A 484 -5.60 11.14 9.07
CA THR A 484 -4.24 11.56 8.75
C THR A 484 -3.99 12.97 9.29
N THR A 485 -2.72 13.31 9.49
CA THR A 485 -2.30 14.68 9.85
C THR A 485 -2.49 15.69 8.72
N SER A 486 -2.78 15.23 7.49
CA SER A 486 -3.18 16.09 6.36
C SER A 486 -4.66 16.48 6.41
N ASN A 487 -5.50 15.66 7.05
CA ASN A 487 -6.95 15.87 7.15
C ASN A 487 -7.36 16.69 8.39
N MET A 488 -6.38 17.33 9.04
CA MET A 488 -6.57 18.17 10.22
C MET A 488 -5.89 19.52 10.04
N ILE A 489 -6.54 20.61 10.45
CA ILE A 489 -5.97 21.96 10.48
C ILE A 489 -5.82 22.43 11.92
N TYR A 490 -4.63 22.90 12.26
CA TYR A 490 -4.35 23.55 13.53
C TYR A 490 -4.37 25.07 13.35
N LYS A 491 -5.30 25.73 14.05
CA LYS A 491 -5.48 27.18 14.00
C LYS A 491 -5.17 27.79 15.36
N GLN A 492 -4.13 28.62 15.43
CA GLN A 492 -3.89 29.49 16.59
C GLN A 492 -4.94 30.60 16.60
N THR A 493 -5.53 30.88 17.77
CA THR A 493 -6.45 32.01 17.94
C THR A 493 -5.76 33.14 18.72
N PRO A 494 -6.14 34.41 18.50
CA PRO A 494 -5.59 35.55 19.23
C PRO A 494 -5.76 35.45 20.76
N ASP A 495 -6.80 34.74 21.21
CA ASP A 495 -7.17 34.58 22.62
C ASP A 495 -6.52 33.35 23.29
N SER A 496 -5.39 32.87 22.77
CA SER A 496 -4.52 31.78 23.30
C SER A 496 -5.04 30.33 23.27
N ASP A 497 -6.32 30.07 22.95
CA ASP A 497 -6.82 28.71 22.74
C ASP A 497 -6.72 28.31 21.27
N ALA A 498 -5.66 27.58 20.91
CA ALA A 498 -5.56 26.97 19.60
C ALA A 498 -6.64 25.89 19.38
N LYS A 499 -7.19 25.81 18.17
CA LYS A 499 -8.26 24.87 17.80
C LYS A 499 -7.80 23.89 16.74
N LEU A 500 -8.17 22.63 16.92
CA LEU A 500 -7.99 21.56 15.96
C LEU A 500 -9.28 21.37 15.15
N TYR A 501 -9.20 21.52 13.83
CA TYR A 501 -10.32 21.31 12.90
C TYR A 501 -10.13 20.00 12.14
N LEU A 502 -11.16 19.17 12.08
CA LEU A 502 -11.23 18.02 11.17
C LEU A 502 -11.92 18.44 9.88
N ILE A 503 -11.29 18.20 8.72
CA ILE A 503 -11.68 18.82 7.45
C ILE A 503 -12.04 17.85 6.32
N ASP A 504 -11.91 16.53 6.52
CA ASP A 504 -12.30 15.53 5.51
C ASP A 504 -13.04 14.35 6.14
N PHE A 505 -14.35 14.23 5.88
CA PHE A 505 -15.15 13.08 6.34
C PHE A 505 -15.65 12.21 5.17
N GLY A 506 -14.97 12.25 4.02
CA GLY A 506 -15.39 11.54 2.80
C GLY A 506 -15.52 10.02 2.96
N LEU A 507 -14.75 9.43 3.86
CA LEU A 507 -14.74 7.98 4.16
C LEU A 507 -15.38 7.63 5.50
N SER A 508 -16.02 8.59 6.16
CA SER A 508 -16.54 8.40 7.51
C SER A 508 -17.86 7.65 7.55
N PHE A 509 -18.09 6.88 8.61
CA PHE A 509 -19.31 6.12 8.79
C PHE A 509 -19.62 5.96 10.27
N SER A 510 -20.88 5.61 10.59
CA SER A 510 -21.27 5.35 11.98
C SER A 510 -21.22 3.86 12.28
N GLU A 511 -20.40 3.47 13.25
CA GLU A 511 -20.27 2.09 13.72
C GLU A 511 -19.84 2.05 15.18
N ASN A 512 -20.41 1.13 15.96
CA ASN A 512 -20.04 0.91 17.36
C ASN A 512 -19.26 -0.41 17.55
N SER A 513 -18.37 -0.75 16.61
CA SER A 513 -17.51 -1.91 16.75
C SER A 513 -16.13 -1.51 17.25
N VAL A 514 -15.56 -2.35 18.12
CA VAL A 514 -14.17 -2.23 18.57
C VAL A 514 -13.21 -2.34 17.39
N GLU A 515 -13.57 -3.16 16.39
CA GLU A 515 -12.80 -3.35 15.16
C GLU A 515 -12.68 -2.05 14.36
N ALA A 516 -13.80 -1.38 14.06
CA ALA A 516 -13.77 -0.17 13.25
C ALA A 516 -13.00 0.97 13.92
N LYS A 517 -13.21 1.16 15.24
CA LYS A 517 -12.46 2.14 16.04
C LYS A 517 -10.97 1.81 16.11
N GLY A 518 -10.63 0.51 16.21
CA GLY A 518 -9.24 0.04 16.20
C GLY A 518 -8.54 0.30 14.87
N VAL A 519 -9.23 0.06 13.75
CA VAL A 519 -8.72 0.38 12.40
C VAL A 519 -8.50 1.89 12.26
N ASP A 520 -9.41 2.73 12.74
CA ASP A 520 -9.28 4.19 12.63
C ASP A 520 -8.02 4.71 13.37
N ILE A 521 -7.76 4.21 14.59
CA ILE A 521 -6.53 4.54 15.33
C ILE A 521 -5.29 4.00 14.62
N HIS A 522 -5.36 2.78 14.07
CA HIS A 522 -4.26 2.17 13.34
C HIS A 522 -3.82 3.02 12.15
N VAL A 523 -4.78 3.52 11.35
CA VAL A 523 -4.52 4.42 10.20
C VAL A 523 -3.80 5.70 10.64
N LEU A 524 -4.20 6.30 11.77
CA LEU A 524 -3.50 7.47 12.32
C LEU A 524 -2.08 7.13 12.78
N PHE A 525 -1.89 5.99 13.43
CA PHE A 525 -0.57 5.55 13.91
C PHE A 525 0.39 5.22 12.77
N GLN A 526 -0.10 4.63 11.67
CA GLN A 526 0.68 4.48 10.44
C GLN A 526 1.08 5.83 9.85
N THR A 527 0.20 6.83 9.92
CA THR A 527 0.56 8.20 9.50
C THR A 527 1.68 8.77 10.37
N PHE A 528 1.65 8.54 11.69
CA PHE A 528 2.76 8.90 12.58
C PHE A 528 4.05 8.19 12.18
N ASP A 529 4.01 6.86 11.99
CA ASP A 529 5.17 6.03 11.65
C ASP A 529 5.81 6.39 10.30
N SER A 530 4.99 6.78 9.31
CA SER A 530 5.46 7.04 7.94
C SER A 530 5.90 8.48 7.70
N SER A 531 5.36 9.45 8.45
CA SER A 531 5.44 10.88 8.07
C SER A 531 5.99 11.81 9.16
N HIS A 532 6.28 11.31 10.37
CA HIS A 532 6.66 12.16 11.52
C HIS A 532 7.93 11.67 12.21
N LYS A 533 8.66 12.57 12.86
CA LYS A 533 10.02 12.28 13.39
C LYS A 533 10.02 11.41 14.63
N ASN A 534 9.06 11.60 15.53
CA ASN A 534 8.98 10.94 16.84
C ASN A 534 7.65 10.18 17.01
N PRO A 535 7.37 9.16 16.18
CA PRO A 535 6.06 8.51 16.13
C PRO A 535 5.63 7.91 17.49
N GLU A 536 6.55 7.29 18.23
CA GLU A 536 6.24 6.68 19.52
C GLU A 536 5.75 7.71 20.55
N LYS A 537 6.41 8.88 20.61
CA LYS A 537 5.99 9.96 21.50
C LYS A 537 4.63 10.54 21.11
N LEU A 538 4.37 10.67 19.80
CA LEU A 538 3.07 11.11 19.29
C LEU A 538 1.95 10.11 19.67
N LYS A 539 2.21 8.81 19.53
CA LYS A 539 1.26 7.75 19.92
C LYS A 539 0.96 7.77 21.43
N ASP A 540 1.98 7.94 22.26
CA ASP A 540 1.82 8.02 23.72
C ASP A 540 0.97 9.21 24.14
N LEU A 541 1.26 10.39 23.60
CA LEU A 541 0.49 11.61 23.86
C LEU A 541 -0.94 11.50 23.34
N PHE A 542 -1.13 10.96 22.13
CA PHE A 542 -2.45 10.65 21.59
C PHE A 542 -3.22 9.72 22.52
N ALA A 543 -2.61 8.61 22.95
CA ALA A 543 -3.26 7.63 23.81
C ALA A 543 -3.66 8.23 25.17
N ALA A 544 -2.84 9.13 25.72
CA ALA A 544 -3.18 9.88 26.94
C ALA A 544 -4.42 10.77 26.74
N GLY A 545 -4.50 11.49 25.61
CA GLY A 545 -5.66 12.32 25.27
C GLY A 545 -6.93 11.51 24.97
N TYR A 546 -6.78 10.40 24.27
CA TYR A 546 -7.87 9.50 23.90
C TYR A 546 -8.53 8.89 25.15
N ARG A 547 -7.73 8.44 26.13
CA ARG A 547 -8.23 7.98 27.44
C ARG A 547 -9.02 9.01 28.22
N LYS A 548 -8.68 10.31 28.09
CA LYS A 548 -9.40 11.39 28.78
C LYS A 548 -10.83 11.61 28.23
N SER A 549 -11.12 11.17 27.01
CA SER A 549 -12.36 11.48 26.30
C SER A 549 -13.22 10.26 25.96
N TYR A 550 -12.67 9.04 26.03
CA TYR A 550 -13.39 7.81 25.74
C TYR A 550 -13.15 6.73 26.79
N LYS A 551 -14.24 6.23 27.41
CA LYS A 551 -14.18 5.28 28.54
C LYS A 551 -13.59 3.91 28.17
N GLU A 552 -13.84 3.44 26.95
CA GLU A 552 -13.35 2.14 26.46
C GLU A 552 -12.00 2.27 25.73
N ALA A 553 -11.26 3.35 25.95
CA ALA A 553 -10.04 3.66 25.20
C ALA A 553 -9.02 2.51 25.18
N ASP A 554 -8.78 1.84 26.31
CA ASP A 554 -7.77 0.78 26.39
C ASP A 554 -8.11 -0.45 25.54
N SER A 555 -9.38 -0.80 25.40
CA SER A 555 -9.78 -1.93 24.55
C SER A 555 -9.55 -1.61 23.07
N ILE A 556 -9.79 -0.36 22.66
CA ILE A 556 -9.57 0.09 21.28
C ILE A 556 -8.07 0.22 20.97
N LEU A 557 -7.29 0.81 21.88
CA LEU A 557 -5.84 0.93 21.71
C LEU A 557 -5.19 -0.45 21.60
N LYS A 558 -5.60 -1.40 22.46
CA LYS A 558 -5.17 -2.80 22.34
C LYS A 558 -5.56 -3.39 20.99
N ARG A 559 -6.77 -3.12 20.50
CA ARG A 559 -7.22 -3.61 19.20
C ARG A 559 -6.41 -3.03 18.04
N ALA A 560 -6.04 -1.75 18.10
CA ALA A 560 -5.18 -1.12 17.08
C ALA A 560 -3.81 -1.82 16.99
N GLU A 561 -3.23 -2.19 18.14
CA GLU A 561 -2.00 -3.00 18.17
C GLU A 561 -2.21 -4.42 17.61
N GLU A 562 -3.32 -5.08 17.96
CA GLU A 562 -3.65 -6.39 17.37
C GLU A 562 -3.79 -6.31 15.84
N ILE A 563 -4.39 -5.24 15.31
CA ILE A 563 -4.53 -5.01 13.86
C ILE A 563 -3.16 -4.82 13.22
N LYS A 564 -2.28 -4.02 13.83
CA LYS A 564 -0.87 -3.88 13.39
C LYS A 564 -0.18 -5.24 13.31
N MET A 565 -0.44 -6.13 14.27
CA MET A 565 0.11 -7.49 14.26
C MET A 565 -0.51 -8.39 13.18
N ARG A 566 -1.75 -8.17 12.74
CA ARG A 566 -2.34 -8.96 11.63
C ARG A 566 -1.62 -8.72 10.31
N GLY A 567 -1.16 -7.50 10.05
CA GLY A 567 -0.25 -7.19 8.95
C GLY A 567 1.13 -7.89 9.06
N ARG A 568 1.49 -8.42 10.24
CA ARG A 568 2.72 -9.21 10.49
C ARG A 568 2.50 -10.72 10.38
N TYR A 569 1.27 -11.20 10.55
CA TYR A 569 0.89 -12.61 10.52
C TYR A 569 -0.03 -12.91 9.32
N ILE A 570 0.44 -12.67 8.10
CA ILE A 570 -0.13 -13.38 6.94
C ILE A 570 0.50 -14.78 6.90
N GLU A 571 0.12 -15.59 7.90
CA GLU A 571 0.01 -17.05 7.92
C GLU A 571 0.17 -17.57 9.37
N GLY A 572 -0.95 -17.96 9.95
CA GLY A 572 -0.99 -18.49 11.32
C GLY A 572 -2.38 -18.88 11.81
N LYS A 573 -3.19 -19.52 10.95
CA LYS A 573 -4.24 -20.45 11.39
C LYS A 573 -4.38 -21.58 10.39
#